data_AF-A0A356DZ38-F1
#
_entry.id   AF-A0A356DZ38-F1
#
_cell.length_a   1.000
_cell.length_b   1.000
_cell.length_c   1.000
_cell.angle_alpha   90.00
_cell.angle_beta   90.00
_cell.angle_gamma   90.00
#
_symmetry.space_group_name_H-M   'P 1'
#
loop_
_entity.id
_entity.type
_entity.pdbx_description
1 polymer ?
#
loop_
_entity_poly.entity_id
_entity_poly.type
_entity_poly.pdbx_seq_one_letter_code
_entity_poly.pdbx_strand_id
1 'polypeptide(L)' 'MTKYIVNRLLGMIPTLLIIITLSFFIVRIAPGGPFATERNLPEVVKRNIEAKYHLDEPMIQQYGRYMFDILRGDLG' A
#
# COMPACT_ATOMS: atom_id res chain seq x y z
N MET A 1 -11.52 8.49 -31.44
CA MET A 1 -10.40 7.75 -30.82
C MET A 1 -10.16 8.15 -29.36
N THR A 2 -9.96 9.43 -29.02
CA THR A 2 -9.67 9.88 -27.63
C THR A 2 -10.74 9.48 -26.60
N LYS A 3 -12.03 9.63 -26.92
CA LYS A 3 -13.14 9.20 -26.04
C LYS A 3 -13.14 7.68 -25.76
N TYR A 4 -12.74 6.87 -26.73
CA TYR A 4 -12.62 5.42 -26.56
C TYR A 4 -11.45 5.06 -25.64
N ILE A 5 -10.29 5.73 -25.80
CA ILE A 5 -9.12 5.53 -24.94
C ILE A 5 -9.45 5.92 -23.50
N VAL A 6 -10.08 7.07 -23.27
CA VAL A 6 -10.48 7.52 -21.93
C VAL A 6 -11.47 6.55 -21.28
N ASN A 7 -12.51 6.13 -21.99
CA ASN A 7 -13.46 5.14 -21.45
C ASN A 7 -12.79 3.80 -21.12
N ARG A 8 -11.80 3.39 -21.90
CA ARG A 8 -11.05 2.15 -21.66
C ARG A 8 -10.15 2.26 -20.43
N LEU A 9 -9.46 3.39 -20.25
CA LEU A 9 -8.66 3.66 -19.05
C LEU A 9 -9.54 3.76 -17.80
N LEU A 10 -10.65 4.48 -17.87
CA LEU A 10 -11.61 4.58 -16.76
C LEU A 10 -12.19 3.21 -16.39
N GLY A 11 -12.44 2.34 -17.39
CA GLY A 11 -12.91 0.98 -17.16
C GLY A 11 -11.88 0.08 -16.46
N MET A 12 -10.58 0.41 -16.50
CA MET A 12 -9.53 -0.34 -15.79
C MET A 12 -9.37 0.10 -14.33
N ILE A 13 -9.81 1.32 -13.98
CA ILE A 13 -9.68 1.85 -12.61
C ILE A 13 -10.28 0.92 -11.56
N PRO A 14 -11.52 0.38 -11.71
CA PRO A 14 -12.09 -0.52 -10.72
C PRO A 14 -11.26 -1.79 -10.53
N THR A 15 -10.75 -2.38 -11.62
CA THR A 15 -9.92 -3.57 -11.57
C THR A 15 -8.59 -3.30 -10.86
N LEU A 16 -7.94 -2.18 -11.19
CA LEU A 16 -6.71 -1.76 -10.53
C LEU A 16 -6.93 -1.49 -9.04
N LEU A 17 -8.01 -0.79 -8.68
CA LEU A 17 -8.37 -0.54 -7.29
C LEU A 17 -8.57 -1.84 -6.51
N ILE A 18 -9.25 -2.82 -7.09
CA ILE A 18 -9.42 -4.14 -6.45
C ILE A 18 -8.06 -4.81 -6.24
N ILE A 19 -7.19 -4.83 -7.25
CA ILE A 19 -5.87 -5.44 -7.16
C ILE A 19 -5.02 -4.75 -6.07
N ILE A 20 -4.96 -3.41 -6.10
CA ILE A 20 -4.22 -2.59 -5.13
C ILE A 20 -4.72 -2.84 -3.71
N THR A 21 -6.05 -2.83 -3.53
CA THR A 21 -6.68 -3.10 -2.24
C THR A 21 -6.32 -4.49 -1.74
N LEU A 22 -6.49 -5.52 -2.57
CA LEU A 22 -6.16 -6.89 -2.22
C LEU A 22 -4.68 -7.05 -1.88
N SER A 23 -3.78 -6.51 -2.72
CA SER A 23 -2.33 -6.54 -2.47
C SER A 23 -1.97 -5.88 -1.14
N PHE A 24 -2.55 -4.71 -0.83
CA PHE A 24 -2.35 -4.02 0.44
C PHE A 24 -2.77 -4.89 1.64
N PHE A 25 -3.97 -5.50 1.58
CA PHE A 25 -4.45 -6.37 2.64
C PHE A 25 -3.62 -7.65 2.77
N ILE A 26 -3.18 -8.27 1.67
CA ILE A 26 -2.34 -9.47 1.69
C ILE A 26 -1.02 -9.18 2.41
N VAL A 27 -0.35 -8.08 2.08
CA VAL A 27 0.91 -7.67 2.72
C VAL A 27 0.70 -7.35 4.20
N ARG A 28 -0.44 -6.76 4.57
CA ARG A 28 -0.74 -6.39 5.96
C ARG A 28 -1.14 -7.57 6.84
N ILE A 29 -1.85 -8.54 6.27
CA ILE A 29 -2.32 -9.77 6.96
C ILE A 29 -1.20 -10.81 7.04
N ALA A 30 -0.18 -10.71 6.18
CA ALA A 30 0.97 -11.60 6.21
C ALA A 30 1.56 -11.70 7.63
N PRO A 31 1.73 -12.93 8.16
CA PRO A 31 2.14 -13.15 9.54
C PRO A 31 3.53 -12.54 9.80
N GLY A 32 3.56 -11.52 10.66
CA GLY A 32 4.77 -10.76 11.06
C GLY A 32 4.89 -9.36 10.44
N GLY A 33 3.97 -8.95 9.57
CA GLY A 33 3.99 -7.64 8.91
C GLY A 33 5.05 -7.53 7.80
N PRO A 34 5.14 -6.38 7.10
CA PRO A 34 6.06 -6.20 5.96
C PRO A 34 7.55 -6.38 6.33
N PHE A 35 7.89 -6.33 7.62
CA PHE A 35 9.24 -6.53 8.15
C PHE A 35 9.38 -7.82 8.99
N ALA A 36 8.45 -8.77 8.84
CA ALA A 36 8.42 -10.05 9.57
C ALA A 36 9.74 -10.84 9.55
N THR A 37 10.47 -10.74 8.44
CA THR A 37 11.70 -11.50 8.19
C THR A 37 12.85 -11.02 9.07
N GLU A 38 12.81 -9.78 9.57
CA GLU A 38 13.83 -9.22 10.47
C GLU A 38 13.54 -9.55 11.95
N ARG A 39 13.52 -10.85 12.26
CA ARG A 39 13.17 -11.41 13.58
C ARG A 39 14.05 -10.97 14.76
N ASN A 40 15.16 -10.25 14.53
CA ASN A 40 16.15 -9.87 15.54
C ASN A 40 16.44 -8.36 15.60
N LEU A 41 15.49 -7.51 15.22
CA LEU A 41 15.66 -6.08 15.43
C LEU A 41 15.45 -5.73 16.90
N PRO A 42 16.34 -4.91 17.51
CA PRO A 42 16.06 -4.30 18.80
C PRO A 42 14.72 -3.55 18.74
N GLU A 43 13.90 -3.64 19.79
CA GLU A 43 12.57 -2.99 19.86
C GLU A 43 12.60 -1.50 19.50
N VAL A 44 13.72 -0.81 19.79
CA VAL A 44 13.94 0.59 19.42
C VAL A 44 14.01 0.77 17.90
N VAL A 45 14.70 -0.13 17.19
CA VAL A 45 14.82 -0.08 15.74
C VAL A 45 13.48 -0.43 15.09
N LYS A 46 12.76 -1.41 15.63
CA LYS A 46 11.42 -1.77 15.16
C LYS A 46 10.46 -0.59 15.24
N ARG A 47 10.41 0.12 16.38
CA ARG A 47 9.58 1.34 16.53
C ARG A 47 9.97 2.45 15.57
N ASN A 48 11.27 2.66 15.34
CA ASN A 48 11.74 3.66 14.39
C ASN A 48 11.35 3.31 12.94
N ILE A 49 11.37 2.02 12.58
CA ILE A 49 10.92 1.53 11.28
C ILE A 49 9.41 1.69 11.16
N GLU A 50 8.65 1.31 12.19
CA GLU A 50 7.19 1.47 12.21
C GLU A 50 6.80 2.94 12.00
N ALA A 51 7.43 3.87 12.73
CA ALA A 51 7.20 5.30 12.57
C ALA A 51 7.65 5.85 11.20
N LYS A 52 8.77 5.34 10.65
CA LYS A 52 9.27 5.77 9.34
C LYS A 52 8.36 5.34 8.18
N TYR A 53 7.80 4.13 8.27
CA TYR A 53 6.91 3.57 7.26
C TYR A 53 5.43 3.79 7.58
N HIS A 54 5.12 4.64 8.56
CA HIS A 54 3.74 4.93 8.99
C HIS A 54 2.93 3.68 9.38
N LEU A 55 3.62 2.60 9.79
CA LEU A 55 2.99 1.35 10.18
C LEU A 55 2.23 1.48 11.51
N ASP A 56 2.55 2.51 12.29
CA ASP A 56 1.92 2.95 13.54
C ASP A 56 0.59 3.70 13.33
N GLU A 57 0.30 4.18 12.13
CA GLU A 57 -0.96 4.87 11.81
C GLU A 57 -2.15 3.89 11.71
N PRO A 58 -3.40 4.34 11.88
CA PRO A 58 -4.58 3.53 11.59
C PRO A 58 -4.57 3.00 10.15
N MET A 59 -5.07 1.77 9.95
CA MET A 59 -5.03 1.08 8.65
C MET A 59 -5.67 1.87 7.50
N ILE A 60 -6.69 2.69 7.79
CA ILE A 60 -7.35 3.56 6.82
C ILE A 60 -6.42 4.69 6.34
N GLN A 61 -5.61 5.26 7.25
CA GLN A 61 -4.65 6.31 6.90
C GLN A 61 -3.52 5.74 6.04
N GLN A 62 -3.02 4.55 6.37
CA GLN A 62 -2.02 3.85 5.57
C GLN A 62 -2.51 3.51 4.17
N TYR A 63 -3.74 3.03 4.05
CA TYR A 63 -4.35 2.78 2.74
C TYR A 63 -4.54 4.08 1.94
N GLY A 64 -4.97 5.17 2.60
CA GLY A 64 -5.10 6.48 1.96
C GLY A 64 -3.77 7.03 1.43
N ARG A 65 -2.69 6.90 2.22
CA ARG A 65 -1.33 7.28 1.81
C ARG A 65 -0.86 6.44 0.64
N TYR A 66 -0.99 5.11 0.73
CA TYR A 66 -0.62 4.18 -0.35
C TYR A 66 -1.37 4.48 -1.66
N MET A 67 -2.68 4.77 -1.59
CA MET A 67 -3.47 5.15 -2.76
C MET A 67 -2.98 6.47 -3.38
N PHE A 68 -2.62 7.44 -2.54
CA PHE A 68 -2.12 8.74 -3.00
C PHE A 68 -0.74 8.64 -3.65
N ASP A 69 0.14 7.80 -3.10
CA ASP A 69 1.46 7.52 -3.67
C ASP A 69 1.32 6.84 -5.05
N ILE A 70 0.42 5.85 -5.17
CA ILE A 70 0.11 5.21 -6.46
C ILE A 70 -0.41 6.23 -7.49
N LEU A 71 -1.29 7.15 -7.08
CA LEU A 71 -1.78 8.21 -7.96
C LEU A 71 -0.67 9.18 -8.42
N ARG A 72 0.39 9.32 -7.61
CA ARG A 72 1.60 10.07 -7.97
C ARG A 72 2.58 9.25 -8.83
N GLY A 73 2.31 7.97 -9.05
CA GLY A 73 3.20 7.03 -9.74
C GLY A 73 4.29 6.46 -8.84
N ASP A 74 4.19 6.66 -7.53
CA ASP A 74 5.06 6.08 -6.53
C ASP A 74 4.44 4.76 -6.05
N LEU A 75 4.92 3.64 -6.57
CA LEU A 75 4.37 2.31 -6.31
C LEU A 75 4.97 1.64 -5.06
N GLY A 76 5.74 2.39 -4.27
CA GLY A 76 6.53 1.91 -3.14
C GLY A 76 8.03 1.88 -3.45
#